data_AF-A0A9Q0YF78-F1
#
_entry.id   AF-A0A9Q0YF78-F1
#
_cell.length_a   1.000
_cell.length_b   1.000
_cell.length_c   1.000
_cell.angle_alpha   90.00
_cell.angle_beta   90.00
_cell.angle_gamma   90.00
#
_symmetry.space_group_name_H-M   'P 1'
#
loop_
_entity.id
_entity.type
_entity.pdbx_description
1 polymer ?
#
loop_
_entity_poly.entity_id
_entity_poly.type
_entity_poly.pdbx_seq_one_letter_code
_entity_poly.pdbx_strand_id
1 'polypeptide(L)'
;MAAYKQLFLKELKARYKQLYDAVQPIPYIRDRLYCVDRVFVEGGIEYLAESWIPLGSYHFVFREARIQSNRRFLIGEPGYGKSTLTLQYAYDWCNSVQESYLKNVEILILLRLRQLGGVTSIYTAIKRFLLSSRSQLTEHDIASIIHSSKSVLVILDGFDEYPDEDTLPLSDIMKMIMTPVFHQFEVFLTTRYLPKQFAPETKRLKLIGFDDRARDEYIRKAVVGDNVVAANRIKQRLQENPILGDLCQVPLFFVMFAHMSHENKDFQTFKTVTSFFQYMIKCFHSHMTNKMDDTNVQRYHMFEKEHIELDKVAFEGLSKQNQQIVWKKHELIEKLGQDFYDQYIRIGILVEEEVIDTYRFGSASTERYQREVRFYHKVFCEWYAAHHVAKYSIALDDSTKLKEALRYMDPSDLQYCYRFACGLDPKAAGTIIECVKQHQGGDKFAVLCILERGGRVEDILGTVNDLCRKTIQLKKGKSTLLHRSTVQLLEIASSHNVSGILFNLIFDKITQKLINILFAMELLEVTTGNRGFQRPKFPQYPQNSLPKYKIACNRTINKNDDCYLGLKIHSEIH
;
A
#
# COMPACT_ATOMS: atom_id res chain seq x y z
N MET A 1 33.53 12.85 -24.54
CA MET A 1 32.45 11.87 -24.27
C MET A 1 32.72 10.93 -23.10
N ALA A 2 33.82 10.16 -23.06
CA ALA A 2 34.07 9.22 -21.96
C ALA A 2 34.13 9.88 -20.56
N ALA A 3 34.84 11.01 -20.43
CA ALA A 3 34.90 11.77 -19.17
C ALA A 3 33.53 12.30 -18.71
N TYR A 4 32.70 12.78 -19.65
CA TYR A 4 31.35 13.27 -19.34
C TYR A 4 30.44 12.14 -18.89
N LYS A 5 30.54 10.96 -19.50
CA LYS A 5 29.82 9.76 -19.07
C LYS A 5 30.25 9.31 -17.67
N GLN A 6 31.54 9.35 -17.36
CA GLN A 6 32.04 9.04 -16.01
C GLN A 6 31.52 10.05 -14.97
N LEU A 7 31.53 11.35 -15.27
CA LEU A 7 30.96 12.38 -14.41
C LEU A 7 29.46 12.14 -14.18
N PHE A 8 28.70 11.90 -15.25
CA PHE A 8 27.28 11.60 -15.21
C PHE A 8 26.96 10.42 -14.29
N LEU A 9 27.65 9.29 -14.47
CA LEU A 9 27.46 8.10 -13.64
C LEU A 9 27.83 8.35 -12.17
N LYS A 10 28.90 9.12 -11.91
CA LYS A 10 29.31 9.48 -10.56
C LYS A 10 28.23 10.30 -9.84
N GLU A 11 27.67 11.29 -10.52
CA GLU A 11 26.61 12.13 -9.95
C GLU A 11 25.31 11.35 -9.70
N LEU A 12 24.89 10.50 -10.64
CA LEU A 12 23.74 9.61 -10.44
C LEU A 12 23.93 8.70 -9.21
N LYS A 13 25.08 8.01 -9.11
CA LYS A 13 25.37 7.13 -7.98
C LYS A 13 25.42 7.90 -6.66
N ALA A 14 25.98 9.11 -6.64
CA ALA A 14 25.99 9.96 -5.46
C ALA A 14 24.57 10.35 -5.03
N ARG A 15 23.72 10.72 -5.98
CA ARG A 15 22.30 11.05 -5.71
C ARG A 15 21.54 9.85 -5.18
N TYR A 16 21.67 8.68 -5.80
CA TYR A 16 20.97 7.47 -5.36
C TYR A 16 21.44 7.03 -3.98
N LYS A 17 22.74 7.16 -3.67
CA LYS A 17 23.27 6.89 -2.33
C LYS A 17 22.58 7.72 -1.25
N GLN A 18 22.38 9.01 -1.49
CA GLN A 18 21.63 9.87 -0.56
C GLN A 18 20.19 9.38 -0.37
N LEU A 19 19.56 8.81 -1.39
CA LEU A 19 18.18 8.31 -1.31
C LEU A 19 18.11 6.96 -0.58
N TYR A 20 18.94 5.99 -0.95
CA TYR A 20 18.88 4.65 -0.37
C TYR A 20 19.54 4.56 1.01
N ASP A 21 20.41 5.49 1.42
CA ASP A 21 20.97 5.54 2.78
C ASP A 21 20.12 6.35 3.77
N ALA A 22 19.01 6.94 3.30
CA ALA A 22 18.13 7.81 4.09
C ALA A 22 16.77 7.17 4.40
N VAL A 23 16.66 5.84 4.39
CA VAL A 23 15.38 5.15 4.64
C VAL A 23 15.03 5.20 6.12
N GLN A 24 13.79 5.59 6.42
CA GLN A 24 13.21 5.56 7.77
C GLN A 24 12.01 4.61 7.78
N PRO A 25 12.16 3.39 8.34
CA PRO A 25 11.07 2.42 8.41
C PRO A 25 9.84 2.93 9.17
N ILE A 26 10.05 3.79 10.18
CA ILE A 26 8.99 4.41 10.98
C ILE A 26 9.31 5.89 11.22
N PRO A 27 8.32 6.79 11.16
CA PRO A 27 8.54 8.24 11.20
C PRO A 27 9.26 8.82 12.41
N TYR A 28 9.08 8.24 13.60
CA TYR A 28 9.65 8.78 14.83
C TYR A 28 11.08 8.27 15.11
N ILE A 29 11.53 7.22 14.40
CA ILE A 29 12.91 6.71 14.46
C ILE A 29 13.80 7.58 13.55
N ARG A 30 13.99 8.84 13.96
CA ARG A 30 14.78 9.83 13.19
C ARG A 30 16.26 9.87 13.53
N ASP A 31 16.64 9.28 14.65
CA ASP A 31 18.03 9.19 15.12
C ASP A 31 18.88 8.20 14.30
N ARG A 32 18.24 7.40 13.44
CA ARG A 32 18.92 6.39 12.61
C ARG A 32 18.32 6.38 11.21
N LEU A 33 19.10 6.82 10.24
CA LEU A 33 18.84 6.56 8.83
C LEU A 33 19.39 5.18 8.48
N TYR A 34 18.60 4.40 7.75
CA TYR A 34 18.99 3.06 7.33
C TYR A 34 19.32 3.06 5.84
N CYS A 35 20.38 2.32 5.49
CA CYS A 35 20.54 1.82 4.15
C CYS A 35 19.36 0.89 3.81
N VAL A 36 18.74 1.08 2.65
CA VAL A 36 17.58 0.30 2.19
C VAL A 36 17.87 -1.20 2.27
N ASP A 37 19.08 -1.63 1.91
CA ASP A 37 19.50 -3.02 1.91
C ASP A 37 19.45 -3.67 3.29
N ARG A 38 19.63 -2.88 4.36
CA ARG A 38 19.55 -3.37 5.75
C ARG A 38 18.12 -3.61 6.22
N VAL A 39 17.12 -3.06 5.53
CA VAL A 39 15.71 -3.14 5.95
C VAL A 39 14.80 -3.74 4.89
N PHE A 40 15.26 -3.83 3.64
CA PHE A 40 14.53 -4.41 2.53
C PHE A 40 14.35 -5.91 2.76
N VAL A 41 13.11 -6.36 2.64
CA VAL A 41 12.72 -7.77 2.61
C VAL A 41 11.77 -7.96 1.46
N GLU A 42 11.95 -9.07 0.75
CA GLU A 42 11.12 -9.39 -0.40
C GLU A 42 9.70 -9.78 0.02
N GLY A 43 8.73 -8.95 -0.34
CA GLY A 43 7.30 -9.17 -0.06
C GLY A 43 6.54 -9.88 -1.19
N GLY A 44 7.22 -10.74 -1.94
CA GLY A 44 6.65 -11.50 -3.06
C GLY A 44 6.23 -10.64 -4.27
N ILE A 45 6.53 -11.16 -5.46
CA ILE A 45 6.11 -10.56 -6.74
C ILE A 45 5.37 -11.61 -7.55
N GLU A 46 4.30 -11.22 -8.22
CA GLU A 46 3.66 -12.02 -9.24
C GLU A 46 3.74 -11.30 -10.59
N TYR A 47 3.76 -12.05 -11.69
CA TYR A 47 3.61 -11.49 -13.03
C TYR A 47 2.40 -12.06 -13.73
N LEU A 48 1.84 -11.28 -14.66
CA LEU A 48 0.66 -11.66 -15.42
C LEU A 48 1.05 -12.32 -16.74
N ALA A 49 0.70 -13.60 -16.88
CA ALA A 49 0.61 -14.32 -18.16
C ALA A 49 -0.87 -14.46 -18.56
N GLU A 50 -1.34 -15.67 -18.84
CA GLU A 50 -2.77 -16.01 -18.79
C GLU A 50 -3.36 -15.78 -17.39
N SER A 51 -2.48 -15.76 -16.39
CA SER A 51 -2.84 -15.75 -14.99
C SER A 51 -1.68 -15.21 -14.13
N TRP A 52 -1.95 -14.73 -12.92
CA TRP A 52 -0.91 -14.29 -11.99
C TRP A 52 -0.07 -15.48 -11.52
N ILE A 53 1.25 -15.40 -11.75
CA ILE A 53 2.22 -16.45 -11.43
C ILE A 53 3.27 -15.86 -10.49
N PRO A 54 3.57 -16.52 -9.34
CA PRO A 54 4.66 -16.13 -8.46
C PRO A 54 6.00 -16.07 -9.17
N LEU A 55 6.68 -14.95 -8.99
CA LEU A 55 8.08 -14.75 -9.32
C LEU A 55 8.90 -15.07 -8.06
N GLY A 56 9.86 -15.99 -8.18
CA GLY A 56 10.58 -16.50 -7.00
C GLY A 56 11.52 -15.48 -6.34
N SER A 57 11.90 -14.42 -7.06
CA SER A 57 12.71 -13.32 -6.53
C SER A 57 12.55 -12.05 -7.37
N TYR A 58 12.66 -10.88 -6.74
CA TYR A 58 12.72 -9.58 -7.42
C TYR A 58 13.89 -9.48 -8.42
N HIS A 59 14.99 -10.21 -8.19
CA HIS A 59 16.10 -10.27 -9.14
C HIS A 59 15.72 -10.85 -10.51
N PHE A 60 14.62 -11.60 -10.61
CA PHE A 60 14.16 -12.18 -11.86
C PHE A 60 13.31 -11.23 -12.70
N VAL A 61 12.90 -10.06 -12.20
CA VAL A 61 12.04 -9.10 -12.92
C VAL A 61 12.61 -8.74 -14.28
N PHE A 62 13.93 -8.61 -14.39
CA PHE A 62 14.62 -8.26 -15.64
C PHE A 62 15.31 -9.44 -16.34
N ARG A 63 15.29 -10.65 -15.75
CA ARG A 63 15.95 -11.85 -16.31
C ARG A 63 14.99 -12.90 -16.85
N GLU A 64 13.79 -12.98 -16.29
CA GLU A 64 12.83 -14.02 -16.62
C GLU A 64 12.31 -13.83 -18.05
N ALA A 65 12.59 -14.81 -18.92
CA ALA A 65 12.29 -14.76 -20.35
C ALA A 65 10.79 -14.51 -20.62
N ARG A 66 9.90 -15.07 -19.77
CA ARG A 66 8.44 -14.92 -19.90
C ARG A 66 7.95 -13.48 -19.69
N ILE A 67 8.73 -12.66 -18.98
CA ILE A 67 8.46 -11.24 -18.73
C ILE A 67 9.52 -10.32 -19.33
N GLN A 68 10.32 -10.83 -20.28
CA GLN A 68 11.25 -9.99 -21.03
C GLN A 68 10.45 -9.03 -21.90
N SER A 69 10.66 -7.74 -21.67
CA SER A 69 10.03 -6.65 -22.42
C SER A 69 10.79 -5.36 -22.14
N ASN A 70 10.74 -4.41 -23.07
CA ASN A 70 11.26 -3.07 -22.84
C ASN A 70 10.33 -2.27 -21.89
N ARG A 71 9.18 -2.82 -21.48
CA ARG A 71 8.25 -2.14 -20.57
C ARG A 71 7.60 -3.08 -19.56
N ARG A 72 7.73 -2.73 -18.29
CA ARG A 72 7.18 -3.47 -17.15
C ARG A 72 6.51 -2.53 -16.18
N PHE A 73 5.25 -2.80 -15.83
CA PHE A 73 4.51 -2.06 -14.82
C PHE A 73 4.34 -2.91 -13.56
N LEU A 74 4.82 -2.41 -12.43
CA LEU A 74 4.65 -3.01 -11.12
C LEU A 74 3.47 -2.35 -10.40
N ILE A 75 2.43 -3.13 -10.17
CA ILE A 75 1.21 -2.71 -9.50
C ILE A 75 1.32 -3.06 -8.01
N GLY A 76 0.91 -2.15 -7.13
CA GLY A 76 0.84 -2.45 -5.69
C GLY A 76 0.00 -1.43 -4.94
N GLU A 77 -0.73 -1.88 -3.94
CA GLU A 77 -1.52 -0.99 -3.08
C GLU A 77 -0.60 -0.06 -2.24
N PRO A 78 -1.14 0.99 -1.63
CA PRO A 78 -0.39 1.84 -0.70
C PRO A 78 0.25 1.00 0.42
N GLY A 79 1.51 1.30 0.76
CA GLY A 79 2.25 0.58 1.80
C GLY A 79 2.88 -0.76 1.40
N TYR A 80 2.78 -1.18 0.14
CA TYR A 80 3.35 -2.46 -0.34
C TYR A 80 4.86 -2.43 -0.65
N GLY A 81 5.52 -1.28 -0.50
CA GLY A 81 6.96 -1.18 -0.73
C GLY A 81 7.38 -0.97 -2.18
N LYS A 82 6.49 -0.42 -3.04
CA LYS A 82 6.83 -0.03 -4.43
C LYS A 82 8.09 0.84 -4.50
N SER A 83 8.08 1.98 -3.81
CA SER A 83 9.23 2.89 -3.74
C SER A 83 10.43 2.28 -3.00
N THR A 84 10.21 1.39 -2.04
CA THR A 84 11.30 0.68 -1.35
C THR A 84 12.03 -0.26 -2.32
N LEU A 85 11.30 -0.96 -3.19
CA LEU A 85 11.89 -1.82 -4.22
C LEU A 85 12.67 -1.02 -5.27
N THR A 86 12.19 0.17 -5.68
CA THR A 86 12.95 1.02 -6.63
C THR A 86 14.25 1.54 -6.02
N LEU A 87 14.26 1.86 -4.72
CA LEU A 87 15.49 2.18 -3.98
C LEU A 87 16.42 0.96 -3.86
N GLN A 88 15.89 -0.24 -3.62
CA GLN A 88 16.70 -1.47 -3.62
C GLN A 88 17.35 -1.69 -4.99
N TYR A 89 16.64 -1.48 -6.09
CA TYR A 89 17.23 -1.54 -7.43
C TYR A 89 18.35 -0.49 -7.63
N ALA A 90 18.17 0.73 -7.15
CA ALA A 90 19.21 1.74 -7.19
C ALA A 90 20.45 1.32 -6.37
N TYR A 91 20.25 0.71 -5.19
CA TYR A 91 21.32 0.14 -4.38
C TYR A 91 22.06 -0.98 -5.11
N ASP A 92 21.33 -1.96 -5.65
CA ASP A 92 21.86 -3.08 -6.41
C ASP A 92 22.73 -2.62 -7.59
N TRP A 93 22.26 -1.62 -8.34
CA TRP A 93 22.99 -1.03 -9.47
C TRP A 93 24.25 -0.27 -9.01
N CYS A 94 24.14 0.54 -7.96
CA CYS A 94 25.27 1.32 -7.45
C CYS A 94 26.42 0.42 -6.97
N ASN A 95 26.08 -0.68 -6.28
CA ASN A 95 27.01 -1.60 -5.63
C ASN A 95 27.31 -2.87 -6.45
N SER A 96 26.74 -2.99 -7.66
CA SER A 96 26.98 -4.13 -8.56
C SER A 96 26.70 -5.50 -7.91
N VAL A 97 25.57 -5.60 -7.19
CA VAL A 97 25.14 -6.83 -6.51
C VAL A 97 25.10 -8.00 -7.50
N GLN A 98 25.72 -9.13 -7.14
CA GLN A 98 26.04 -10.21 -8.07
C GLN A 98 24.79 -10.94 -8.60
N GLU A 99 23.82 -11.14 -7.73
CA GLU A 99 22.54 -11.78 -7.99
C GLU A 99 21.65 -10.90 -8.88
N SER A 100 21.87 -9.58 -8.86
CA SER A 100 21.05 -8.59 -9.55
C SER A 100 21.37 -8.50 -11.04
N TYR A 101 20.35 -8.41 -11.90
CA TYR A 101 20.53 -8.11 -13.32
C TYR A 101 21.14 -6.73 -13.55
N LEU A 102 20.92 -5.81 -12.61
CA LEU A 102 21.28 -4.41 -12.76
C LEU A 102 22.78 -4.17 -12.87
N LYS A 103 23.62 -5.12 -12.44
CA LYS A 103 25.08 -5.05 -12.68
C LYS A 103 25.46 -5.00 -14.17
N ASN A 104 24.57 -5.47 -15.06
CA ASN A 104 24.76 -5.46 -16.52
C ASN A 104 24.14 -4.23 -17.21
N VAL A 105 23.44 -3.37 -16.46
CA VAL A 105 22.80 -2.16 -16.98
C VAL A 105 23.79 -1.01 -16.91
N GLU A 106 24.07 -0.39 -18.06
CA GLU A 106 25.08 0.67 -18.15
C GLU A 106 24.63 1.97 -17.47
N ILE A 107 23.35 2.36 -17.65
CA ILE A 107 22.76 3.54 -17.01
C ILE A 107 21.41 3.19 -16.40
N LEU A 108 21.24 3.49 -15.11
CA LEU A 108 19.95 3.46 -14.41
C LEU A 108 19.49 4.88 -14.12
N ILE A 109 18.30 5.25 -14.58
CA ILE A 109 17.63 6.53 -14.35
C ILE A 109 16.43 6.28 -13.43
N LEU A 110 16.44 6.77 -12.19
CA LEU A 110 15.34 6.64 -11.24
C LEU A 110 14.68 8.01 -11.04
N LEU A 111 13.46 8.19 -11.55
CA LEU A 111 12.68 9.42 -11.40
C LEU A 111 11.43 9.16 -10.56
N ARG A 112 11.20 10.03 -9.56
CA ARG A 112 9.96 10.03 -8.76
C ARG A 112 8.95 10.93 -9.46
N LEU A 113 7.88 10.35 -9.98
CA LEU A 113 6.96 11.03 -10.89
C LEU A 113 6.26 12.23 -10.24
N ARG A 114 5.97 12.17 -8.92
CA ARG A 114 5.43 13.30 -8.16
C ARG A 114 6.21 14.61 -8.26
N GLN A 115 7.50 14.55 -8.59
CA GLN A 115 8.37 15.73 -8.68
C GLN A 115 8.41 16.35 -10.08
N LEU A 116 7.78 15.72 -11.07
CA LEU A 116 7.96 16.05 -12.49
C LEU A 116 6.89 17.00 -13.06
N GLY A 117 6.07 17.63 -12.22
CA GLY A 117 5.05 18.57 -12.69
C GLY A 117 5.65 19.69 -13.53
N GLY A 118 5.06 19.95 -14.71
CA GLY A 118 5.53 20.95 -15.67
C GLY A 118 6.81 20.57 -16.42
N VAL A 119 7.34 19.35 -16.26
CA VAL A 119 8.58 18.90 -16.92
C VAL A 119 8.26 18.03 -18.14
N THR A 120 8.55 18.56 -19.32
CA THR A 120 8.19 17.91 -20.59
C THR A 120 9.29 17.00 -21.15
N SER A 121 10.56 17.21 -20.82
CA SER A 121 11.68 16.40 -21.32
C SER A 121 12.36 15.55 -20.24
N ILE A 122 12.70 14.31 -20.59
CA ILE A 122 13.48 13.42 -19.71
C ILE A 122 14.87 13.98 -19.42
N TYR A 123 15.52 14.65 -20.38
CA TYR A 123 16.86 15.20 -20.19
C TYR A 123 16.87 16.36 -19.20
N THR A 124 15.85 17.22 -19.28
CA THR A 124 15.58 18.26 -18.28
C THR A 124 15.32 17.64 -16.90
N ALA A 125 14.51 16.58 -16.82
CA ALA A 125 14.24 15.88 -15.57
C ALA A 125 15.51 15.31 -14.93
N ILE A 126 16.35 14.63 -15.72
CA ILE A 126 17.63 14.08 -15.26
C ILE A 126 18.54 15.18 -14.74
N LYS A 127 18.72 16.25 -15.52
CA LYS A 127 19.58 17.39 -15.15
C LYS A 127 19.13 18.02 -13.83
N ARG A 128 17.83 18.23 -13.66
CA ARG A 128 17.27 18.97 -12.53
C ARG A 128 17.19 18.15 -11.25
N PHE A 129 16.78 16.88 -11.35
CA PHE A 129 16.43 16.08 -10.16
C PHE A 129 17.51 15.07 -9.76
N LEU A 130 18.38 14.68 -10.70
CA LEU A 130 19.36 13.61 -10.49
C LEU A 130 20.80 14.10 -10.46
N LEU A 131 21.11 15.19 -11.17
CA LEU A 131 22.44 15.78 -11.20
C LEU A 131 22.60 16.88 -10.16
N SER A 132 23.85 17.24 -9.88
CA SER A 132 24.15 18.38 -9.01
C SER A 132 23.72 19.69 -9.67
N SER A 133 23.22 20.65 -8.88
CA SER A 133 22.99 22.03 -9.34
C SER A 133 24.25 22.72 -9.87
N ARG A 134 25.43 22.19 -9.52
CA ARG A 134 26.74 22.64 -10.02
C ARG A 134 27.30 21.79 -11.16
N SER A 135 26.51 20.84 -11.69
CA SER A 135 26.96 19.97 -12.77
C SER A 135 27.21 20.77 -14.05
N GLN A 136 28.31 20.46 -14.73
CA GLN A 136 28.66 21.08 -16.00
C GLN A 136 27.94 20.44 -17.20
N LEU A 137 27.19 19.37 -16.97
CA LEU A 137 26.49 18.65 -18.05
C LEU A 137 25.27 19.45 -18.54
N THR A 138 25.19 19.65 -19.85
CA THR A 138 24.02 20.21 -20.52
C THR A 138 22.99 19.11 -20.84
N GLU A 139 21.76 19.49 -21.14
CA GLU A 139 20.75 18.52 -21.59
C GLU A 139 21.19 17.79 -22.88
N HIS A 140 21.93 18.50 -23.75
CA HIS A 140 22.53 17.92 -24.95
C HIS A 140 23.61 16.88 -24.63
N ASP A 141 24.47 17.13 -23.62
CA ASP A 141 25.47 16.15 -23.17
C ASP A 141 24.78 14.90 -22.60
N ILE A 142 23.74 15.09 -21.78
CA ILE A 142 22.95 13.98 -21.21
C ILE A 142 22.31 13.16 -22.32
N ALA A 143 21.67 13.82 -23.30
CA ALA A 143 21.12 13.13 -24.46
C ALA A 143 22.19 12.35 -25.22
N SER A 144 23.35 12.95 -25.49
CA SER A 144 24.45 12.29 -26.21
C SER A 144 25.01 11.07 -25.45
N ILE A 145 25.14 11.17 -24.12
CA ILE A 145 25.56 10.05 -23.26
C ILE A 145 24.53 8.92 -23.33
N ILE A 146 23.24 9.25 -23.23
CA ILE A 146 22.15 8.28 -23.24
C ILE A 146 22.07 7.54 -24.58
N HIS A 147 22.06 8.27 -25.71
CA HIS A 147 21.98 7.66 -27.05
C HIS A 147 23.20 6.78 -27.39
N SER A 148 24.38 7.08 -26.81
CA SER A 148 25.60 6.28 -27.03
C SER A 148 25.76 5.11 -26.05
N SER A 149 24.80 4.89 -25.16
CA SER A 149 24.86 3.81 -24.16
C SER A 149 24.22 2.53 -24.68
N LYS A 150 24.81 1.39 -24.32
CA LYS A 150 24.38 0.05 -24.74
C LYS A 150 23.06 -0.37 -24.10
N SER A 151 22.82 0.06 -22.86
CA SER A 151 21.62 -0.26 -22.10
C SER A 151 21.26 0.86 -21.13
N VAL A 152 19.99 1.27 -21.14
CA VAL A 152 19.46 2.30 -20.27
C VAL A 152 18.13 1.82 -19.69
N LEU A 153 18.08 1.70 -18.36
CA LEU A 153 16.87 1.39 -17.61
C LEU A 153 16.32 2.66 -16.96
N VAL A 154 15.09 3.02 -17.28
CA VAL A 154 14.35 4.13 -16.68
C VAL A 154 13.31 3.57 -15.71
N ILE A 155 13.51 3.83 -14.41
CA ILE A 155 12.55 3.54 -13.36
C ILE A 155 11.73 4.81 -13.07
N LEU A 156 10.42 4.70 -13.23
CA LEU A 156 9.44 5.74 -12.98
C LEU A 156 8.63 5.36 -11.74
N ASP A 157 8.88 6.03 -10.62
CA ASP A 157 8.26 5.68 -9.34
C ASP A 157 7.02 6.54 -9.04
N GLY A 158 5.87 5.88 -8.88
CA GLY A 158 4.61 6.47 -8.40
C GLY A 158 3.79 7.17 -9.49
N PHE A 159 3.28 6.43 -10.48
CA PHE A 159 2.43 7.00 -11.54
C PHE A 159 1.15 7.66 -11.02
N ASP A 160 0.54 7.05 -10.00
CA ASP A 160 -0.64 7.59 -9.30
C ASP A 160 -0.40 8.93 -8.60
N GLU A 161 0.86 9.37 -8.50
CA GLU A 161 1.24 10.67 -7.96
C GLU A 161 1.73 11.65 -9.06
N TYR A 162 1.65 11.30 -10.36
CA TYR A 162 2.19 12.12 -11.43
C TYR A 162 1.29 13.33 -11.74
N PRO A 163 1.76 14.59 -11.58
CA PRO A 163 0.89 15.76 -11.75
C PRO A 163 0.36 15.96 -13.16
N ASP A 164 1.11 15.49 -14.16
CA ASP A 164 0.82 15.75 -15.58
C ASP A 164 0.25 14.51 -16.31
N GLU A 165 -0.30 13.52 -15.61
CA GLU A 165 -0.75 12.25 -16.22
C GLU A 165 -1.76 12.41 -17.36
N ASP A 166 -2.59 13.45 -17.32
CA ASP A 166 -3.64 13.76 -18.29
C ASP A 166 -3.36 15.06 -19.10
N THR A 167 -2.13 15.59 -19.04
CA THR A 167 -1.80 16.91 -19.63
C THR A 167 -1.33 16.79 -21.09
N LEU A 168 -1.76 17.74 -21.94
CA LEU A 168 -1.34 17.86 -23.34
C LEU A 168 -0.58 19.17 -23.58
N PRO A 169 0.46 19.19 -24.45
CA PRO A 169 1.01 18.05 -25.18
C PRO A 169 1.75 17.04 -24.28
N LEU A 170 1.80 15.78 -24.71
CA LEU A 170 2.42 14.71 -23.92
C LEU A 170 3.92 14.98 -23.65
N SER A 171 4.33 14.84 -22.39
CA SER A 171 5.73 14.81 -21.99
C SER A 171 6.45 13.58 -22.55
N ASP A 172 7.78 13.62 -22.60
CA ASP A 172 8.60 12.44 -22.95
C ASP A 172 8.33 11.28 -22.00
N ILE A 173 8.03 11.56 -20.72
CA ILE A 173 7.62 10.56 -19.73
C ILE A 173 6.32 9.86 -20.15
N MET A 174 5.27 10.61 -20.52
CA MET A 174 4.02 10.02 -21.00
C MET A 174 4.20 9.26 -22.31
N LYS A 175 4.99 9.78 -23.25
CA LYS A 175 5.30 9.04 -24.48
C LYS A 175 6.04 7.74 -24.19
N MET A 176 6.96 7.71 -23.23
CA MET A 176 7.62 6.49 -22.75
C MET A 176 6.68 5.52 -22.03
N ILE A 177 5.48 5.93 -21.61
CA ILE A 177 4.47 5.06 -20.99
C ILE A 177 3.46 4.57 -22.04
N MET A 178 3.07 5.45 -22.96
CA MET A 178 1.98 5.22 -23.92
C MET A 178 2.42 4.62 -25.25
N THR A 179 3.63 4.95 -25.72
CA THR A 179 4.04 4.65 -27.10
C THR A 179 5.16 3.60 -27.15
N PRO A 180 5.24 2.79 -28.22
CA PRO A 180 6.36 1.87 -28.42
C PRO A 180 7.66 2.59 -28.83
N VAL A 181 7.60 3.86 -29.23
CA VAL A 181 8.67 4.62 -29.91
C VAL A 181 9.99 4.70 -29.12
N PHE A 182 9.95 4.59 -27.79
CA PHE A 182 11.13 4.61 -26.93
C PHE A 182 11.78 3.22 -26.76
N HIS A 183 11.99 2.48 -27.86
CA HIS A 183 12.59 1.15 -27.81
C HIS A 183 14.02 1.11 -27.25
N GLN A 184 14.74 2.24 -27.29
CA GLN A 184 16.08 2.37 -26.70
C GLN A 184 16.10 2.32 -25.17
N PHE A 185 14.95 2.52 -24.52
CA PHE A 185 14.81 2.47 -23.06
C PHE A 185 14.08 1.21 -22.61
N GLU A 186 14.66 0.53 -21.63
CA GLU A 186 13.88 -0.36 -20.77
C GLU A 186 13.18 0.51 -19.73
N VAL A 187 11.87 0.36 -19.56
CA VAL A 187 11.05 1.20 -18.68
C VAL A 187 10.39 0.33 -17.61
N PHE A 188 10.59 0.70 -16.35
CA PHE A 188 9.96 0.09 -15.18
C PHE A 188 9.12 1.13 -14.45
N LEU A 189 7.79 1.00 -14.52
CA LEU A 189 6.86 1.92 -13.87
C LEU A 189 6.31 1.29 -12.58
N THR A 190 6.27 2.01 -11.48
CA THR A 190 5.50 1.62 -10.30
C THR A 190 4.20 2.42 -10.23
N THR A 191 3.10 1.75 -9.87
CA THR A 191 1.80 2.41 -9.78
C THR A 191 0.83 1.68 -8.84
N ARG A 192 -0.16 2.40 -8.29
CA ARG A 192 -1.34 1.80 -7.67
C ARG A 192 -2.30 1.21 -8.69
N TYR A 193 -2.59 1.95 -9.76
CA TYR A 193 -3.51 1.57 -10.83
C TYR A 193 -2.88 1.75 -12.20
N LEU A 194 -3.32 0.98 -13.18
CA LEU A 194 -2.77 1.10 -14.53
C LEU A 194 -3.11 2.47 -15.14
N PRO A 195 -2.19 3.09 -15.90
CA PRO A 195 -2.52 4.25 -16.73
C PRO A 195 -3.72 3.95 -17.63
N LYS A 196 -4.54 4.96 -17.94
CA LYS A 196 -5.70 4.80 -18.83
C LYS A 196 -5.30 4.25 -20.20
N GLN A 197 -4.11 4.64 -20.66
CA GLN A 197 -3.52 4.20 -21.92
C GLN A 197 -2.05 3.87 -21.71
N PHE A 198 -1.60 2.74 -22.23
CA PHE A 198 -0.21 2.31 -22.22
C PHE A 198 0.06 1.34 -23.37
N ALA A 199 1.33 1.13 -23.71
CA ALA A 199 1.72 0.30 -24.85
C ALA A 199 1.30 -1.19 -24.66
N PRO A 200 0.70 -1.86 -25.66
CA PRO A 200 0.16 -3.22 -25.53
C PRO A 200 1.16 -4.29 -25.09
N GLU A 201 2.44 -4.15 -25.45
CA GLU A 201 3.54 -5.06 -25.11
C GLU A 201 4.01 -4.96 -23.64
N THR A 202 3.39 -4.07 -22.86
CA THR A 202 3.73 -3.85 -21.45
C THR A 202 3.43 -5.08 -20.62
N LYS A 203 4.47 -5.62 -19.98
CA LYS A 203 4.32 -6.70 -19.00
C LYS A 203 3.85 -6.15 -17.66
N ARG A 204 3.00 -6.89 -16.98
CA ARG A 204 2.41 -6.49 -15.70
C ARG A 204 2.92 -7.38 -14.57
N LEU A 205 3.37 -6.74 -13.51
CA LEU A 205 3.80 -7.35 -12.26
C LEU A 205 2.95 -6.80 -11.12
N LYS A 206 2.91 -7.52 -10.01
CA LYS A 206 2.18 -7.13 -8.81
C LYS A 206 2.94 -7.49 -7.54
N LEU A 207 2.99 -6.58 -6.59
CA LEU A 207 3.42 -6.87 -5.22
C LEU A 207 2.27 -7.49 -4.43
N ILE A 208 2.55 -8.58 -3.71
CA ILE A 208 1.53 -9.32 -2.93
C ILE A 208 1.61 -9.06 -1.43
N GLY A 209 2.71 -8.48 -0.95
CA GLY A 209 2.91 -8.09 0.44
C GLY A 209 3.55 -9.20 1.27
N PHE A 210 3.72 -8.97 2.56
CA PHE A 210 4.46 -9.90 3.40
C PHE A 210 3.66 -11.16 3.73
N ASP A 211 4.25 -12.31 3.41
CA ASP A 211 3.85 -13.60 3.96
C ASP A 211 4.56 -13.86 5.30
N ASP A 212 4.31 -15.02 5.92
CA ASP A 212 4.92 -15.39 7.20
C ASP A 212 6.45 -15.40 7.16
N ARG A 213 7.03 -15.79 6.02
CA ARG A 213 8.48 -15.85 5.83
C ARG A 213 9.07 -14.44 5.76
N ALA A 214 8.51 -13.57 4.94
CA ALA A 214 8.94 -12.17 4.83
C ALA A 214 8.79 -11.44 6.17
N ARG A 215 7.71 -11.72 6.92
CA ARG A 215 7.53 -11.17 8.27
C ARG A 215 8.63 -11.61 9.23
N ASP A 216 8.96 -12.91 9.27
CA ASP A 216 10.05 -13.42 10.11
C ASP A 216 11.40 -12.82 9.71
N GLU A 217 11.68 -12.76 8.40
CA GLU A 217 12.90 -12.19 7.87
C GLU A 217 13.03 -10.71 8.27
N TYR A 218 11.97 -9.92 8.14
CA TYR A 218 12.01 -8.51 8.52
C TYR A 218 12.23 -8.31 10.02
N ILE A 219 11.57 -9.10 10.87
CA ILE A 219 11.80 -9.06 12.33
C ILE A 219 13.28 -9.27 12.64
N ARG A 220 13.89 -10.33 12.08
CA ARG A 220 15.29 -10.66 12.31
C ARG A 220 16.23 -9.61 11.71
N LYS A 221 15.98 -9.21 10.47
CA LYS A 221 16.88 -8.33 9.71
C LYS A 221 16.87 -6.89 10.23
N ALA A 222 15.70 -6.35 10.55
CA ALA A 222 15.52 -4.92 10.76
C ALA A 222 15.13 -4.51 12.20
N VAL A 223 14.69 -5.46 13.05
CA VAL A 223 14.15 -5.14 14.38
C VAL A 223 15.03 -5.71 15.50
N VAL A 224 15.29 -7.02 15.50
CA VAL A 224 15.88 -7.70 16.67
C VAL A 224 17.20 -8.43 16.41
N GLY A 225 17.67 -8.53 15.16
CA GLY A 225 18.87 -9.30 14.82
C GLY A 225 18.68 -10.79 15.13
N ASP A 226 19.69 -11.37 15.78
CA ASP A 226 19.72 -12.78 16.19
C ASP A 226 18.96 -13.05 17.51
N ASN A 227 18.29 -12.05 18.09
CA ASN A 227 17.53 -12.23 19.33
C ASN A 227 16.22 -13.00 19.08
N VAL A 228 16.32 -14.32 19.16
CA VAL A 228 15.20 -15.26 18.94
C VAL A 228 14.05 -15.02 19.93
N VAL A 229 14.34 -14.68 21.19
CA VAL A 229 13.31 -14.45 22.23
C VAL A 229 12.48 -13.21 21.87
N ALA A 230 13.13 -12.11 21.49
CA ALA A 230 12.45 -10.90 21.05
C ALA A 230 11.65 -11.14 19.76
N ALA A 231 12.20 -11.89 18.81
CA ALA A 231 11.49 -12.26 17.58
C ALA A 231 10.21 -13.05 17.86
N ASN A 232 10.30 -14.07 18.73
CA ASN A 232 9.16 -14.89 19.11
C ASN A 232 8.09 -14.08 19.86
N ARG A 233 8.50 -13.11 20.69
CA ARG A 233 7.55 -12.21 21.39
C ARG A 233 6.72 -11.38 20.40
N ILE A 234 7.35 -10.83 19.36
CA ILE A 234 6.65 -10.05 18.32
C ILE A 234 5.65 -10.95 17.56
N LYS A 235 6.07 -12.17 17.19
CA LYS A 235 5.18 -13.14 16.53
C LYS A 235 4.00 -13.53 17.39
N GLN A 236 4.22 -13.81 18.67
CA GLN A 236 3.16 -14.15 19.61
C GLN A 236 2.13 -13.02 19.70
N ARG A 237 2.59 -11.76 19.82
CA ARG A 237 1.67 -10.60 19.84
C ARG A 237 0.87 -10.45 18.56
N LEU A 238 1.43 -10.80 17.40
CA LEU A 238 0.68 -10.77 16.14
C LEU A 238 -0.41 -11.85 16.14
N GLN A 239 -0.14 -13.02 16.71
CA GLN A 239 -1.12 -14.11 16.85
C GLN A 239 -2.24 -13.75 17.84
N GLU A 240 -1.91 -13.05 18.92
CA GLU A 240 -2.88 -12.50 19.89
C GLU A 240 -3.76 -11.39 19.28
N ASN A 241 -3.40 -10.88 18.10
CA ASN A 241 -4.07 -9.81 17.37
C ASN A 241 -4.52 -10.29 15.96
N PRO A 242 -5.51 -11.19 15.84
CA PRO A 242 -5.87 -11.82 14.57
C PRO A 242 -6.28 -10.81 13.49
N ILE A 243 -6.91 -9.69 13.87
CA ILE A 243 -7.29 -8.59 12.96
C ILE A 243 -6.06 -7.95 12.32
N LEU A 244 -4.94 -7.90 13.05
CA LEU A 244 -3.67 -7.39 12.54
C LEU A 244 -2.96 -8.41 11.64
N GLY A 245 -3.27 -9.71 11.74
CA GLY A 245 -2.65 -10.75 10.91
C GLY A 245 -2.78 -10.46 9.41
N ASP A 246 -3.98 -10.08 8.97
CA ASP A 246 -4.26 -9.72 7.57
C ASP A 246 -3.83 -8.29 7.22
N LEU A 247 -3.96 -7.35 8.16
CA LEU A 247 -3.45 -5.98 7.99
C LEU A 247 -1.93 -5.97 7.76
N CYS A 248 -1.20 -6.80 8.51
CA CYS A 248 0.24 -6.97 8.44
C CYS A 248 0.73 -7.77 7.22
N GLN A 249 -0.16 -8.17 6.30
CA GLN A 249 0.29 -8.52 4.96
C GLN A 249 0.72 -7.27 4.18
N VAL A 250 0.24 -6.08 4.58
CA VAL A 250 0.77 -4.82 4.06
C VAL A 250 2.09 -4.53 4.80
N PRO A 251 3.23 -4.49 4.09
CA PRO A 251 4.55 -4.22 4.66
C PRO A 251 4.58 -3.01 5.60
N LEU A 252 4.01 -1.87 5.21
CA LEU A 252 3.97 -0.66 6.05
C LEU A 252 3.37 -0.92 7.44
N PHE A 253 2.20 -1.58 7.52
CA PHE A 253 1.56 -1.88 8.80
C PHE A 253 2.36 -2.88 9.63
N PHE A 254 2.95 -3.89 8.98
CA PHE A 254 3.78 -4.85 9.69
C PHE A 254 5.05 -4.24 10.26
N VAL A 255 5.73 -3.38 9.48
CA VAL A 255 6.90 -2.64 9.93
C VAL A 255 6.57 -1.84 11.19
N MET A 256 5.48 -1.05 11.14
CA MET A 256 5.03 -0.26 12.29
C MET A 256 4.71 -1.16 13.49
N PHE A 257 3.94 -2.23 13.28
CA PHE A 257 3.63 -3.21 14.31
C PHE A 257 4.88 -3.84 14.96
N ALA A 258 5.86 -4.24 14.15
CA ALA A 258 7.02 -4.99 14.61
C ALA A 258 7.92 -4.16 15.53
N HIS A 259 8.24 -2.92 15.15
CA HIS A 259 9.03 -2.02 15.99
C HIS A 259 8.27 -1.59 17.24
N MET A 260 6.99 -1.23 17.12
CA MET A 260 6.18 -0.85 18.30
C MET A 260 6.03 -2.03 19.29
N SER A 261 5.93 -3.26 18.77
CA SER A 261 5.95 -4.48 19.59
C SER A 261 7.34 -4.77 20.19
N HIS A 262 8.40 -4.33 19.55
CA HIS A 262 9.73 -4.48 20.14
C HIS A 262 9.92 -3.49 21.31
N GLU A 263 9.55 -2.24 21.12
CA GLU A 263 9.76 -1.15 22.07
C GLU A 263 8.85 -1.23 23.31
N ASN A 264 7.56 -1.56 23.13
CA ASN A 264 6.63 -1.60 24.26
C ASN A 264 6.53 -3.01 24.87
N LYS A 265 6.78 -3.16 26.18
CA LYS A 265 6.61 -4.43 26.91
C LYS A 265 5.13 -4.78 27.19
N ASP A 266 4.27 -3.77 27.31
CA ASP A 266 2.84 -3.90 27.60
C ASP A 266 2.00 -3.58 26.35
N PHE A 267 2.33 -4.25 25.24
CA PHE A 267 1.66 -4.03 23.96
C PHE A 267 0.21 -4.54 24.03
N GLN A 268 -0.73 -3.68 23.62
CA GLN A 268 -2.15 -3.94 23.76
C GLN A 268 -2.69 -4.90 22.70
N THR A 269 -3.81 -5.56 23.02
CA THR A 269 -4.61 -6.29 22.04
C THR A 269 -5.60 -5.34 21.36
N PHE A 270 -5.72 -5.42 20.05
CA PHE A 270 -6.54 -4.57 19.19
C PHE A 270 -7.69 -5.37 18.60
N LYS A 271 -8.89 -4.79 18.70
CA LYS A 271 -10.12 -5.36 18.15
C LYS A 271 -10.53 -4.70 16.83
N THR A 272 -9.83 -3.66 16.39
CA THR A 272 -10.16 -2.88 15.18
C THR A 272 -8.89 -2.29 14.58
N VAL A 273 -8.89 -1.94 13.30
CA VAL A 273 -7.74 -1.27 12.67
C VAL A 273 -7.64 0.17 13.18
N THR A 274 -8.78 0.80 13.47
CA THR A 274 -8.86 2.14 14.05
C THR A 274 -8.18 2.21 15.42
N SER A 275 -8.43 1.24 16.31
CA SER A 275 -7.80 1.22 17.64
C SER A 275 -6.28 1.00 17.57
N PHE A 276 -5.83 0.15 16.65
CA PHE A 276 -4.40 -0.03 16.38
C PHE A 276 -3.75 1.24 15.86
N PHE A 277 -4.38 1.91 14.88
CA PHE A 277 -3.84 3.14 14.30
C PHE A 277 -3.85 4.29 15.31
N GLN A 278 -4.88 4.39 16.16
CA GLN A 278 -4.93 5.34 17.26
C GLN A 278 -3.79 5.12 18.25
N TYR A 279 -3.52 3.88 18.63
CA TYR A 279 -2.40 3.53 19.49
C TYR A 279 -1.05 3.86 18.84
N MET A 280 -0.92 3.64 17.53
CA MET A 280 0.27 4.04 16.78
C MET A 280 0.51 5.55 16.80
N ILE A 281 -0.52 6.38 16.55
CA ILE A 281 -0.39 7.83 16.66
C ILE A 281 0.02 8.23 18.09
N LYS A 282 -0.57 7.62 19.12
CA LYS A 282 -0.16 7.84 20.53
C LYS A 282 1.30 7.50 20.77
N CYS A 283 1.81 6.39 20.24
CA CYS A 283 3.22 6.03 20.34
C CYS A 283 4.13 7.08 19.68
N PHE A 284 3.73 7.63 18.54
CA PHE A 284 4.51 8.66 17.84
C PHE A 284 4.63 9.94 18.68
N HIS A 285 3.51 10.39 19.28
CA HIS A 285 3.51 11.53 20.19
C HIS A 285 4.34 11.24 21.46
N SER A 286 4.14 10.08 22.09
CA SER A 286 4.84 9.69 23.32
C SER A 286 6.36 9.63 23.13
N HIS A 287 6.82 9.06 22.01
CA HIS A 287 8.25 8.97 21.71
C HIS A 287 8.88 10.36 21.51
N MET A 288 8.15 11.29 20.89
CA MET A 288 8.59 12.68 20.74
C MET A 288 8.71 13.37 22.11
N THR A 289 7.73 13.17 23.02
CA THR A 289 7.77 13.70 24.39
C THR A 289 8.94 13.14 25.21
N ASN A 290 9.15 11.83 25.18
CA ASN A 290 10.23 11.20 25.94
C ASN A 290 11.61 11.74 25.52
N LYS A 291 11.82 11.99 24.22
CA LYS A 291 13.05 12.63 23.71
C LYS A 291 13.20 14.09 24.14
N MET A 292 12.11 14.79 24.44
CA MET A 292 12.17 16.18 24.93
C MET A 292 12.47 16.24 26.43
N ASP A 293 11.94 15.31 27.23
CA ASP A 293 12.21 15.25 28.67
C ASP A 293 13.69 14.97 28.96
N ASP A 294 14.39 14.21 28.10
CA ASP A 294 15.84 13.98 28.18
C ASP A 294 16.69 15.25 27.94
N THR A 295 16.11 16.34 27.40
CA THR A 295 16.85 17.54 26.96
C THR A 295 16.59 18.81 27.79
N ASN A 296 15.95 18.70 28.97
CA ASN A 296 15.61 19.86 29.85
C ASN A 296 14.88 21.00 29.11
N VAL A 297 13.97 20.65 28.20
CA VAL A 297 13.19 21.62 27.41
C VAL A 297 11.86 21.91 28.12
N GLN A 298 11.42 23.17 28.12
CA GLN A 298 10.12 23.58 28.69
C GLN A 298 8.97 22.72 28.11
N ARG A 299 8.00 22.34 28.95
CA ARG A 299 6.82 21.57 28.56
C ARG A 299 6.04 22.31 27.47
N TYR A 300 6.21 21.88 26.22
CA TYR A 300 5.44 22.38 25.09
C TYR A 300 3.96 21.97 25.22
N HIS A 301 3.08 22.80 24.64
CA HIS A 301 1.70 22.45 24.40
C HIS A 301 1.63 21.21 23.48
N MET A 302 0.85 20.18 23.85
CA MET A 302 0.78 18.92 23.12
C MET A 302 -0.43 18.89 22.18
N PHE A 303 -0.21 18.98 20.87
CA PHE A 303 -1.28 18.97 19.87
C PHE A 303 -1.79 17.56 19.48
N GLU A 304 -1.74 16.56 20.39
CA GLU A 304 -2.23 15.20 20.12
C GLU A 304 -3.75 15.17 19.86
N LYS A 305 -4.52 16.07 20.50
CA LYS A 305 -5.98 16.13 20.38
C LYS A 305 -6.50 17.39 19.67
N GLU A 306 -5.60 18.33 19.39
CA GLU A 306 -5.93 19.67 18.87
C GLU A 306 -5.47 19.81 17.42
N HIS A 307 -6.00 18.93 16.56
CA HIS A 307 -5.61 18.82 15.15
C HIS A 307 -6.76 19.13 14.19
N ILE A 308 -7.75 19.94 14.62
CA ILE A 308 -8.96 20.20 13.81
C ILE A 308 -8.67 20.86 12.46
N GLU A 309 -7.68 21.76 12.41
CA GLU A 309 -7.27 22.39 11.15
C GLU A 309 -6.51 21.40 10.25
N LEU A 310 -5.73 20.48 10.83
CA LEU A 310 -5.10 19.41 10.06
C LEU A 310 -6.14 18.42 9.50
N ASP A 311 -7.18 18.10 10.26
CA ASP A 311 -8.30 17.27 9.80
C ASP A 311 -8.98 17.88 8.58
N LYS A 312 -9.23 19.20 8.62
CA LYS A 312 -9.78 19.96 7.49
C LYS A 312 -8.84 19.95 6.29
N VAL A 313 -7.55 20.23 6.48
CA VAL A 313 -6.55 20.20 5.40
C VAL A 313 -6.50 18.84 4.72
N ALA A 314 -6.50 17.76 5.50
CA ALA A 314 -6.50 16.40 4.99
C ALA A 314 -7.79 16.08 4.21
N PHE A 315 -8.95 16.43 4.78
CA PHE A 315 -10.24 16.25 4.13
C PHE A 315 -10.37 17.03 2.81
N GLU A 316 -10.01 18.32 2.81
CA GLU A 316 -9.98 19.17 1.61
C GLU A 316 -9.04 18.61 0.55
N GLY A 317 -7.90 18.06 0.96
CA GLY A 317 -6.93 17.45 0.08
C GLY A 317 -7.46 16.22 -0.64
N LEU A 318 -8.15 15.34 0.10
CA LEU A 318 -8.71 14.09 -0.45
C LEU A 318 -10.04 14.28 -1.20
N SER A 319 -10.78 15.36 -0.93
CA SER A 319 -12.12 15.62 -1.50
C SER A 319 -12.11 16.38 -2.82
N LYS A 320 -11.08 16.19 -3.64
CA LYS A 320 -10.92 16.84 -4.96
C LYS A 320 -10.81 15.77 -6.04
N GLN A 321 -11.26 16.08 -7.26
CA GLN A 321 -11.11 15.20 -8.42
C GLN A 321 -9.64 14.79 -8.62
N ASN A 322 -8.73 15.76 -8.51
CA ASN A 322 -7.30 15.53 -8.40
C ASN A 322 -6.90 15.78 -6.95
N GLN A 323 -6.61 14.72 -6.20
CA GLN A 323 -6.29 14.81 -4.77
C GLN A 323 -5.04 15.67 -4.54
N GLN A 324 -5.12 16.59 -3.59
CA GLN A 324 -3.97 17.36 -3.12
C GLN A 324 -3.37 16.64 -1.92
N ILE A 325 -2.27 15.92 -2.16
CA ILE A 325 -1.51 15.19 -1.12
C ILE A 325 -0.18 15.85 -0.76
N VAL A 326 0.08 17.02 -1.35
CA VAL A 326 1.27 17.84 -1.15
C VAL A 326 0.85 19.32 -1.02
N TRP A 327 1.48 20.04 -0.10
CA TRP A 327 1.20 21.46 0.18
C TRP A 327 2.50 22.24 0.22
N LYS A 328 2.47 23.52 -0.17
CA LYS A 328 3.64 24.39 0.06
C LYS A 328 3.79 24.67 1.55
N LYS A 329 5.04 24.71 2.02
CA LYS A 329 5.36 24.93 3.44
C LYS A 329 4.67 26.15 4.03
N HIS A 330 4.74 27.30 3.36
CA HIS A 330 4.15 28.54 3.86
C HIS A 330 2.62 28.50 3.92
N GLU A 331 1.96 27.97 2.87
CA GLU A 331 0.50 27.81 2.84
C GLU A 331 0.02 26.88 3.97
N LEU A 332 0.77 25.84 4.27
CA LEU A 332 0.42 24.90 5.34
C LEU A 332 0.66 25.49 6.73
N ILE A 333 1.76 26.24 6.94
CA ILE A 333 2.04 26.95 8.19
C ILE A 333 0.96 28.00 8.48
N GLU A 334 0.50 28.73 7.46
CA GLU A 334 -0.57 29.73 7.62
C GLU A 334 -1.87 29.10 8.15
N LYS A 335 -2.20 27.89 7.70
CA LYS A 335 -3.39 27.15 8.16
C LYS A 335 -3.21 26.52 9.54
N LEU A 336 -2.05 25.92 9.81
CA LEU A 336 -1.83 25.09 11.02
C LEU A 336 -1.23 25.86 12.20
N GLY A 337 -0.55 26.97 11.95
CA GLY A 337 0.33 27.64 12.91
C GLY A 337 1.73 27.01 12.96
N GLN A 338 2.73 27.84 13.24
CA GLN A 338 4.15 27.45 13.25
C GLN A 338 4.46 26.35 14.27
N ASP A 339 3.96 26.48 15.51
CA ASP A 339 4.26 25.54 16.58
C ASP A 339 3.68 24.14 16.30
N PHE A 340 2.44 24.08 15.81
CA PHE A 340 1.81 22.83 15.40
C PHE A 340 2.60 22.18 14.26
N TYR A 341 2.94 22.97 13.24
CA TYR A 341 3.69 22.51 12.09
C TYR A 341 5.04 21.90 12.50
N ASP A 342 5.82 22.61 13.31
CA ASP A 342 7.13 22.15 13.77
C ASP A 342 7.03 20.89 14.63
N GLN A 343 6.00 20.79 15.48
CA GLN A 343 5.75 19.58 16.26
C GLN A 343 5.42 18.39 15.36
N TYR A 344 4.53 18.55 14.37
CA TYR A 344 4.13 17.46 13.47
C TYR A 344 5.22 17.06 12.47
N ILE A 345 6.07 18.02 12.06
CA ILE A 345 7.33 17.72 11.38
C ILE A 345 8.21 16.89 12.32
N ARG A 346 8.41 17.29 13.58
CA ARG A 346 9.29 16.57 14.51
C ARG A 346 8.81 15.15 14.83
N ILE A 347 7.51 14.96 15.02
CA ILE A 347 6.87 13.64 15.23
C ILE A 347 7.07 12.75 14.00
N GLY A 348 7.09 13.35 12.80
CA GLY A 348 7.26 12.67 11.53
C GLY A 348 5.95 12.30 10.83
N ILE A 349 4.81 12.76 11.34
CA ILE A 349 3.53 12.67 10.61
C ILE A 349 3.60 13.49 9.32
N LEU A 350 4.24 14.66 9.38
CA LEU A 350 4.54 15.50 8.23
C LEU A 350 6.01 15.37 7.83
N VAL A 351 6.27 15.43 6.52
CA VAL A 351 7.59 15.32 5.92
C VAL A 351 7.80 16.47 4.93
N GLU A 352 8.90 17.20 5.10
CA GLU A 352 9.36 18.20 4.13
C GLU A 352 10.13 17.54 2.99
N GLU A 353 9.90 18.00 1.77
CA GLU A 353 10.65 17.63 0.58
C GLU A 353 11.01 18.91 -0.20
N GLU A 354 12.28 19.03 -0.60
CA GLU A 354 12.72 20.11 -1.47
C GLU A 354 12.36 19.78 -2.93
N VAL A 355 11.65 20.70 -3.57
CA VAL A 355 11.23 20.60 -4.96
C VAL A 355 11.60 21.87 -5.71
N ILE A 356 11.68 21.77 -7.04
CA ILE A 356 11.98 22.90 -7.92
C ILE A 356 10.65 23.51 -8.37
N ASP A 357 10.45 24.82 -8.21
CA ASP A 357 9.26 25.51 -8.73
C ASP A 357 9.32 25.54 -10.27
N THR A 358 8.50 24.71 -10.91
CA THR A 358 8.45 24.53 -12.36
C THR A 358 7.41 25.41 -13.06
N TYR A 359 6.63 26.24 -12.34
CA TYR A 359 5.55 27.02 -12.97
C TYR A 359 5.92 28.49 -13.22
N ARG A 360 6.99 29.00 -12.61
CA ARG A 360 7.45 30.40 -12.81
C ARG A 360 8.56 30.51 -13.86
N PHE A 361 8.24 30.14 -15.09
CA PHE A 361 9.13 30.34 -16.25
C PHE A 361 8.93 31.73 -16.84
N GLY A 362 9.54 32.74 -16.21
CA GLY A 362 9.55 34.11 -16.72
C GLY A 362 10.80 34.87 -16.27
N SER A 363 11.78 34.96 -17.18
CA SER A 363 12.99 35.80 -17.14
C SER A 363 13.99 35.60 -15.99
N ALA A 364 15.25 35.34 -16.37
CA ALA A 364 16.47 35.43 -15.57
C ALA A 364 16.61 34.49 -14.34
N SER A 365 17.18 33.31 -14.60
CA SER A 365 18.25 32.68 -13.80
C SER A 365 18.17 32.75 -12.27
N THR A 366 17.26 31.97 -11.67
CA THR A 366 17.53 31.26 -10.41
C THR A 366 16.49 30.15 -10.26
N GLU A 367 16.92 28.88 -10.23
CA GLU A 367 16.05 27.78 -9.82
C GLU A 367 15.59 28.06 -8.39
N ARG A 368 14.31 28.42 -8.21
CA ARG A 368 13.75 28.63 -6.88
C ARG A 368 13.34 27.30 -6.32
N TYR A 369 14.13 26.80 -5.39
CA TYR A 369 13.74 25.67 -4.55
C TYR A 369 12.60 26.11 -3.64
N GLN A 370 11.49 25.37 -3.67
CA GLN A 370 10.42 25.51 -2.70
C GLN A 370 10.36 24.26 -1.83
N ARG A 371 9.96 24.43 -0.57
CA ARG A 371 9.69 23.30 0.32
C ARG A 371 8.23 22.94 0.22
N GLU A 372 8.00 21.71 -0.20
CA GLU A 372 6.71 21.07 -0.19
C GLU A 372 6.63 20.14 1.02
N VAL A 373 5.42 19.93 1.49
CA VAL A 373 5.12 19.17 2.71
C VAL A 373 4.04 18.17 2.35
N ARG A 374 4.19 16.95 2.86
CA ARG A 374 3.23 15.89 2.70
C ARG A 374 3.10 15.09 4.00
N PHE A 375 2.04 14.30 4.08
CA PHE A 375 1.99 13.24 5.09
C PHE A 375 3.06 12.18 4.82
N TYR A 376 3.55 11.54 5.87
CA TYR A 376 4.50 10.43 5.77
C TYR A 376 4.04 9.36 4.79
N HIS A 377 2.76 9.00 4.87
CA HIS A 377 2.09 8.09 3.95
C HIS A 377 0.62 8.50 3.81
N LYS A 378 -0.01 8.19 2.66
CA LYS A 378 -1.41 8.54 2.35
C LYS A 378 -2.40 8.11 3.44
N VAL A 379 -2.16 6.97 4.07
CA VAL A 379 -2.99 6.48 5.20
C VAL A 379 -3.03 7.42 6.41
N PHE A 380 -1.99 8.21 6.64
CA PHE A 380 -2.01 9.25 7.69
C PHE A 380 -2.91 10.42 7.27
N CYS A 381 -2.89 10.81 5.99
CA CYS A 381 -3.85 11.78 5.46
C CYS A 381 -5.29 11.24 5.63
N GLU A 382 -5.54 9.97 5.29
CA GLU A 382 -6.85 9.32 5.50
C GLU A 382 -7.28 9.30 6.97
N TRP A 383 -6.33 9.09 7.91
CA TRP A 383 -6.58 9.14 9.35
C TRP A 383 -7.09 10.51 9.80
N TYR A 384 -6.38 11.59 9.48
CA TYR A 384 -6.80 12.94 9.89
C TYR A 384 -8.08 13.38 9.16
N ALA A 385 -8.22 13.04 7.87
CA ALA A 385 -9.47 13.29 7.15
C ALA A 385 -10.66 12.54 7.78
N ALA A 386 -10.46 11.35 8.33
CA ALA A 386 -11.51 10.55 8.95
C ALA A 386 -12.16 11.24 10.17
N HIS A 387 -11.38 12.01 10.95
CA HIS A 387 -11.93 12.81 12.04
C HIS A 387 -12.92 13.86 11.54
N HIS A 388 -12.63 14.49 10.39
CA HIS A 388 -13.54 15.43 9.75
C HIS A 388 -14.77 14.70 9.19
N VAL A 389 -14.57 13.60 8.46
CA VAL A 389 -15.66 12.78 7.88
C VAL A 389 -16.61 12.29 8.96
N ALA A 390 -16.12 11.82 10.11
CA ALA A 390 -16.97 11.37 11.22
C ALA A 390 -17.87 12.51 11.75
N LYS A 391 -17.29 13.68 12.04
CA LYS A 391 -18.04 14.86 12.49
C LYS A 391 -19.07 15.32 11.45
N TYR A 392 -18.65 15.37 10.19
CA TYR A 392 -19.49 15.80 9.08
C TYR A 392 -20.66 14.83 8.83
N SER A 393 -20.43 13.53 8.97
CA SER A 393 -21.47 12.49 8.85
C SER A 393 -22.53 12.61 9.93
N ILE A 394 -22.11 12.90 11.18
CA ILE A 394 -23.04 13.13 12.30
C ILE A 394 -23.85 14.40 12.08
N ALA A 395 -23.22 15.47 11.59
CA ALA A 395 -23.90 16.74 11.36
C ALA A 395 -24.94 16.68 10.23
N LEU A 396 -24.67 15.90 9.18
CA LEU A 396 -25.59 15.73 8.05
C LEU A 396 -26.75 14.78 8.36
N ASP A 397 -26.46 13.67 9.05
CA ASP A 397 -27.43 12.60 9.38
C ASP A 397 -28.24 12.09 8.17
N ASP A 398 -27.63 12.11 6.98
CA ASP A 398 -28.27 11.73 5.72
C ASP A 398 -27.22 11.12 4.78
N SER A 399 -27.36 9.83 4.49
CA SER A 399 -26.39 9.10 3.67
C SER A 399 -26.33 9.56 2.20
N THR A 400 -27.42 10.12 1.67
CA THR A 400 -27.48 10.57 0.27
C THR A 400 -26.77 11.91 0.12
N LYS A 401 -27.02 12.84 1.05
CA LYS A 401 -26.30 14.12 1.12
C LYS A 401 -24.82 13.91 1.42
N LEU A 402 -24.50 12.94 2.29
CA LEU A 402 -23.13 12.57 2.58
C LEU A 402 -22.42 12.05 1.32
N LYS A 403 -23.06 11.17 0.54
CA LYS A 403 -22.50 10.70 -0.74
C LYS A 403 -22.22 11.83 -1.72
N GLU A 404 -23.13 12.79 -1.82
CA GLU A 404 -22.94 13.96 -2.68
C GLU A 404 -21.76 14.82 -2.22
N ALA A 405 -21.64 15.05 -0.91
CA ALA A 405 -20.53 15.80 -0.34
C ALA A 405 -19.18 15.07 -0.50
N LEU A 406 -19.19 13.73 -0.44
CA LEU A 406 -18.02 12.87 -0.59
C LEU A 406 -17.82 12.36 -2.04
N ARG A 407 -18.42 13.01 -3.05
CA ARG A 407 -18.45 12.53 -4.44
C ARG A 407 -17.08 12.23 -5.07
N TYR A 408 -16.01 12.86 -4.58
CA TYR A 408 -14.64 12.65 -5.07
C TYR A 408 -13.82 11.67 -4.22
N MET A 409 -14.39 11.19 -3.11
CA MET A 409 -13.74 10.21 -2.24
C MET A 409 -14.23 8.81 -2.61
N ASP A 410 -13.52 8.13 -3.52
CA ASP A 410 -13.87 6.75 -3.87
C ASP A 410 -13.50 5.79 -2.70
N PRO A 411 -14.45 5.01 -2.16
CA PRO A 411 -14.16 4.00 -1.14
C PRO A 411 -13.10 2.97 -1.55
N SER A 412 -12.90 2.73 -2.86
CA SER A 412 -11.85 1.83 -3.34
C SER A 412 -10.45 2.41 -3.18
N ASP A 413 -10.33 3.73 -3.28
CA ASP A 413 -9.08 4.48 -3.13
C ASP A 413 -8.81 4.84 -1.65
N LEU A 414 -9.86 5.24 -0.92
CA LEU A 414 -9.83 5.84 0.43
C LEU A 414 -10.51 4.99 1.52
N GLN A 415 -10.46 3.66 1.40
CA GLN A 415 -11.12 2.75 2.34
C GLN A 415 -10.75 3.00 3.81
N TYR A 416 -9.51 3.43 4.12
CA TYR A 416 -9.09 3.59 5.51
C TYR A 416 -9.75 4.83 6.11
N CYS A 417 -9.96 5.89 5.33
CA CYS A 417 -10.70 7.07 5.79
C CYS A 417 -12.10 6.69 6.30
N TYR A 418 -12.85 5.89 5.54
CA TYR A 418 -14.19 5.43 5.93
C TYR A 418 -14.18 4.50 7.14
N ARG A 419 -13.23 3.56 7.18
CA ARG A 419 -13.06 2.64 8.31
C ARG A 419 -12.74 3.39 9.59
N PHE A 420 -11.73 4.26 9.55
CA PHE A 420 -11.35 5.08 10.70
C PHE A 420 -12.51 5.93 11.17
N ALA A 421 -13.26 6.59 10.27
CA ALA A 421 -14.40 7.41 10.66
C ALA A 421 -15.47 6.60 11.41
N CYS A 422 -15.74 5.35 10.99
CA CYS A 422 -16.66 4.46 11.69
C CYS A 422 -16.14 3.98 13.06
N GLY A 423 -14.83 3.77 13.19
CA GLY A 423 -14.22 3.36 14.46
C GLY A 423 -13.98 4.50 15.44
N LEU A 424 -13.88 5.75 14.95
CA LEU A 424 -13.67 6.94 15.75
C LEU A 424 -14.94 7.38 16.48
N ASP A 425 -16.11 7.32 15.82
CA ASP A 425 -17.39 7.63 16.44
C ASP A 425 -18.51 6.67 15.96
N PRO A 426 -19.04 5.81 16.85
CA PRO A 426 -20.14 4.89 16.51
C PRO A 426 -21.39 5.58 15.96
N LYS A 427 -21.64 6.85 16.30
CA LYS A 427 -22.79 7.62 15.78
C LYS A 427 -22.64 7.93 14.29
N ALA A 428 -21.41 8.16 13.82
CA ALA A 428 -21.13 8.41 12.42
C ALA A 428 -21.27 7.14 11.56
N ALA A 429 -21.01 5.98 12.15
CA ALA A 429 -20.84 4.72 11.42
C ALA A 429 -22.06 4.32 10.59
N GLY A 430 -23.28 4.48 11.12
CA GLY A 430 -24.52 4.12 10.41
C GLY A 430 -24.65 4.86 9.08
N THR A 431 -24.58 6.18 9.12
CA THR A 431 -24.68 7.07 7.94
C THR A 431 -23.56 6.80 6.94
N ILE A 432 -22.33 6.56 7.42
CA ILE A 432 -21.18 6.25 6.57
C ILE A 432 -21.36 4.90 5.86
N ILE A 433 -21.78 3.86 6.58
CA ILE A 433 -21.99 2.52 6.02
C ILE A 433 -23.02 2.57 4.90
N GLU A 434 -24.15 3.26 5.12
CA GLU A 434 -25.18 3.41 4.10
C GLU A 434 -24.70 4.27 2.92
N CYS A 435 -23.89 5.30 3.16
CA CYS A 435 -23.24 6.07 2.08
C CYS A 435 -22.34 5.18 1.22
N VAL A 436 -21.48 4.37 1.85
CA VAL A 436 -20.54 3.48 1.14
C VAL A 436 -21.27 2.41 0.33
N LYS A 437 -22.36 1.82 0.85
CA LYS A 437 -23.18 0.83 0.13
C LYS A 437 -23.74 1.35 -1.19
N GLN A 438 -23.95 2.66 -1.33
CA GLN A 438 -24.46 3.27 -2.55
C GLN A 438 -23.42 3.37 -3.69
N HIS A 439 -22.15 3.01 -3.45
CA HIS A 439 -21.13 2.89 -4.49
C HIS A 439 -21.17 1.53 -5.18
N GLN A 440 -20.73 1.47 -6.44
CA GLN A 440 -20.62 0.20 -7.15
C GLN A 440 -19.60 -0.72 -6.46
N GLY A 441 -20.05 -1.86 -5.95
CA GLY A 441 -19.20 -2.76 -5.14
C GLY A 441 -18.99 -2.30 -3.69
N GLY A 442 -19.68 -1.24 -3.26
CA GLY A 442 -19.63 -0.64 -1.93
C GLY A 442 -19.99 -1.60 -0.79
N ASP A 443 -20.87 -2.58 -1.06
CA ASP A 443 -21.24 -3.66 -0.13
C ASP A 443 -20.02 -4.31 0.57
N LYS A 444 -18.91 -4.47 -0.14
CA LYS A 444 -17.70 -5.11 0.41
C LYS A 444 -16.92 -4.19 1.36
N PHE A 445 -16.85 -2.91 1.04
CA PHE A 445 -16.18 -1.91 1.85
C PHE A 445 -17.01 -1.53 3.09
N ALA A 446 -18.33 -1.56 2.97
CA ALA A 446 -19.27 -1.37 4.06
C ALA A 446 -19.02 -2.34 5.21
N VAL A 447 -18.68 -3.60 4.91
CA VAL A 447 -18.28 -4.55 5.95
C VAL A 447 -17.07 -4.09 6.71
N LEU A 448 -16.00 -3.72 6.01
CA LEU A 448 -14.78 -3.31 6.68
C LEU A 448 -15.05 -2.17 7.66
N CYS A 449 -15.98 -1.28 7.33
CA CYS A 449 -16.45 -0.20 8.19
C CYS A 449 -17.24 -0.73 9.41
N ILE A 450 -18.10 -1.73 9.21
CA ILE A 450 -18.84 -2.39 10.31
C ILE A 450 -17.86 -3.03 11.32
N LEU A 451 -16.78 -3.65 10.85
CA LEU A 451 -15.79 -4.30 11.72
C LEU A 451 -15.12 -3.32 12.69
N GLU A 452 -15.10 -2.03 12.38
CA GLU A 452 -14.49 -1.00 13.22
C GLU A 452 -15.36 -0.62 14.44
N ARG A 453 -16.61 -1.07 14.51
CA ARG A 453 -17.55 -0.77 15.61
C ARG A 453 -17.33 -1.60 16.89
N GLY A 454 -16.22 -2.33 17.00
CA GLY A 454 -15.89 -3.09 18.20
C GLY A 454 -16.61 -4.45 18.35
N GLY A 455 -17.25 -4.94 17.28
CA GLY A 455 -17.57 -6.35 17.12
C GLY A 455 -18.66 -6.92 18.04
N ARG A 456 -19.85 -6.30 18.11
CA ARG A 456 -21.04 -7.08 18.44
C ARG A 456 -21.53 -7.77 17.19
N VAL A 457 -21.52 -9.10 17.21
CA VAL A 457 -21.97 -9.94 16.09
C VAL A 457 -23.35 -9.51 15.61
N GLU A 458 -24.25 -9.17 16.55
CA GLU A 458 -25.62 -8.72 16.25
C GLU A 458 -25.67 -7.52 15.29
N ASP A 459 -24.73 -6.58 15.39
CA ASP A 459 -24.65 -5.39 14.52
C ASP A 459 -24.18 -5.74 13.09
N ILE A 460 -23.52 -6.89 12.93
CA ILE A 460 -22.91 -7.34 11.67
C ILE A 460 -23.80 -8.39 10.99
N LEU A 461 -24.58 -9.16 11.75
CA LEU A 461 -25.41 -10.27 11.26
C LEU A 461 -26.34 -9.87 10.11
N GLY A 462 -27.06 -8.75 10.25
CA GLY A 462 -27.98 -8.29 9.20
C GLY A 462 -27.26 -8.02 7.88
N THR A 463 -26.11 -7.33 7.94
CA THR A 463 -25.34 -7.00 6.74
C THR A 463 -24.60 -8.21 6.18
N VAL A 464 -24.02 -9.07 7.03
CA VAL A 464 -23.40 -10.34 6.63
C VAL A 464 -24.43 -11.24 5.95
N ASN A 465 -25.64 -11.36 6.50
CA ASN A 465 -26.73 -12.13 5.90
C ASN A 465 -27.10 -11.60 4.50
N ASP A 466 -27.28 -10.29 4.35
CA ASP A 466 -27.60 -9.69 3.05
C ASP A 466 -26.48 -9.83 2.02
N LEU A 467 -25.22 -9.77 2.46
CA LEU A 467 -24.05 -10.02 1.63
C LEU A 467 -23.93 -11.47 1.18
N CYS A 468 -24.23 -12.41 2.06
CA CYS A 468 -24.13 -13.83 1.76
C CYS A 468 -25.27 -14.33 0.86
N ARG A 469 -26.44 -13.67 0.91
CA ARG A 469 -27.52 -13.88 -0.08
C ARG A 469 -27.10 -13.58 -1.52
N LYS A 470 -26.05 -12.77 -1.74
CA LYS A 470 -25.50 -12.45 -3.07
C LYS A 470 -24.33 -13.39 -3.41
N THR A 471 -24.18 -13.75 -4.70
CA THR A 471 -23.05 -14.57 -5.17
C THR A 471 -21.72 -13.85 -4.98
N ILE A 472 -20.87 -14.39 -4.09
CA ILE A 472 -19.52 -13.89 -3.84
C ILE A 472 -18.56 -14.50 -4.86
N GLN A 473 -18.27 -13.73 -5.91
CA GLN A 473 -17.26 -14.10 -6.91
C GLN A 473 -15.87 -13.66 -6.47
N LEU A 474 -15.02 -14.63 -6.14
CA LEU A 474 -13.59 -14.50 -5.84
C LEU A 474 -12.79 -14.84 -7.10
N LYS A 475 -12.87 -13.90 -8.06
CA LYS A 475 -12.23 -13.97 -9.38
C LYS A 475 -10.79 -13.47 -9.34
N LYS A 476 -9.89 -14.12 -10.08
CA LYS A 476 -8.43 -13.92 -10.25
C LYS A 476 -7.97 -12.51 -10.71
N GLY A 477 -8.89 -11.55 -10.84
CA GLY A 477 -8.61 -10.14 -11.17
C GLY A 477 -9.16 -9.10 -10.20
N LYS A 478 -9.88 -9.48 -9.13
CA LYS A 478 -10.36 -8.51 -8.13
C LYS A 478 -9.23 -8.09 -7.18
N SER A 479 -9.22 -6.82 -6.77
CA SER A 479 -8.25 -6.27 -5.81
C SER A 479 -8.04 -7.24 -4.65
N THR A 480 -6.78 -7.44 -4.28
CA THR A 480 -6.34 -8.23 -3.13
C THR A 480 -7.09 -7.81 -1.85
N LEU A 481 -7.48 -6.53 -1.76
CA LEU A 481 -8.28 -5.99 -0.66
C LEU A 481 -9.69 -6.55 -0.62
N LEU A 482 -10.38 -6.67 -1.76
CA LEU A 482 -11.73 -7.24 -1.81
C LEU A 482 -11.72 -8.72 -1.42
N HIS A 483 -10.70 -9.46 -1.85
CA HIS A 483 -10.50 -10.85 -1.40
C HIS A 483 -10.24 -10.92 0.10
N ARG A 484 -9.35 -10.09 0.64
CA ARG A 484 -9.02 -10.06 2.07
C ARG A 484 -10.23 -9.68 2.93
N SER A 485 -11.01 -8.68 2.51
CA SER A 485 -12.24 -8.27 3.19
C SER A 485 -13.24 -9.44 3.25
N THR A 486 -13.34 -10.22 2.17
CA THR A 486 -14.15 -11.44 2.14
C THR A 486 -13.60 -12.55 3.03
N VAL A 487 -12.28 -12.74 3.13
CA VAL A 487 -11.70 -13.73 4.04
C VAL A 487 -11.94 -13.33 5.50
N GLN A 488 -11.72 -12.06 5.86
CA GLN A 488 -12.00 -11.54 7.20
C GLN A 488 -13.47 -11.71 7.58
N LEU A 489 -14.39 -11.49 6.64
CA LEU A 489 -15.81 -11.78 6.82
C LEU A 489 -16.08 -13.22 7.20
N LEU A 490 -15.49 -14.16 6.47
CA LEU A 490 -15.67 -15.59 6.70
C LEU A 490 -15.07 -16.01 8.05
N GLU A 491 -13.92 -15.44 8.45
CA GLU A 491 -13.34 -15.69 9.77
C GLU A 491 -14.23 -15.19 10.91
N ILE A 492 -14.83 -14.02 10.73
CA ILE A 492 -15.73 -13.44 11.73
C ILE A 492 -17.03 -14.22 11.82
N ALA A 493 -17.60 -14.64 10.69
CA ALA A 493 -18.78 -15.49 10.66
C ALA A 493 -18.51 -16.87 11.31
N SER A 494 -17.34 -17.45 11.04
CA SER A 494 -16.91 -18.73 11.62
C SER A 494 -16.67 -18.66 13.13
N SER A 495 -15.95 -17.64 13.60
CA SER A 495 -15.61 -17.48 15.03
C SER A 495 -16.83 -17.23 15.94
N HIS A 496 -17.98 -16.87 15.36
CA HIS A 496 -19.20 -16.56 16.10
C HIS A 496 -20.37 -17.52 15.80
N ASN A 497 -20.10 -18.70 15.22
CA ASN A 497 -21.09 -19.75 14.95
C ASN A 497 -22.38 -19.24 14.28
N VAL A 498 -22.25 -18.35 13.29
CA VAL A 498 -23.43 -17.85 12.58
C VAL A 498 -24.01 -18.96 11.71
N SER A 499 -24.99 -19.67 12.25
CA SER A 499 -25.69 -20.77 11.59
C SER A 499 -26.70 -20.25 10.56
N GLY A 500 -26.81 -20.95 9.42
CA GLY A 500 -27.82 -20.65 8.38
C GLY A 500 -27.40 -19.71 7.25
N ILE A 501 -26.12 -19.37 7.13
CA ILE A 501 -25.64 -18.52 6.04
C ILE A 501 -25.39 -19.35 4.75
N LEU A 502 -26.14 -19.05 3.70
CA LEU A 502 -25.93 -19.58 2.36
C LEU A 502 -24.76 -18.83 1.70
N PHE A 503 -23.64 -19.50 1.44
CA PHE A 503 -22.54 -18.93 0.67
C PHE A 503 -22.57 -19.43 -0.77
N ASN A 504 -22.83 -18.54 -1.72
CA ASN A 504 -22.54 -18.80 -3.14
C ASN A 504 -21.11 -18.32 -3.43
N LEU A 505 -20.12 -19.16 -3.15
CA LEU A 505 -18.71 -18.85 -3.38
C LEU A 505 -18.24 -19.46 -4.70
N ILE A 506 -17.65 -18.62 -5.55
CA ILE A 506 -16.93 -19.05 -6.76
C ILE A 506 -15.46 -18.68 -6.55
N PHE A 507 -14.60 -19.69 -6.48
CA PHE A 507 -13.16 -19.53 -6.26
C PHE A 507 -12.36 -19.98 -7.49
N ASP A 508 -11.35 -19.19 -7.86
CA ASP A 508 -10.33 -19.62 -8.84
C ASP A 508 -9.15 -20.37 -8.19
N LYS A 509 -8.94 -20.24 -6.86
CA LYS A 509 -7.97 -21.01 -6.06
C LYS A 509 -8.39 -21.03 -4.58
N ILE A 510 -8.33 -22.19 -3.93
CA ILE A 510 -8.62 -22.32 -2.49
C ILE A 510 -7.29 -22.25 -1.72
N THR A 511 -7.18 -21.31 -0.77
CA THR A 511 -6.01 -21.24 0.13
C THR A 511 -6.23 -22.11 1.36
N GLN A 512 -5.15 -22.58 2.02
CA GLN A 512 -5.28 -23.39 3.24
C GLN A 512 -6.04 -22.66 4.35
N LYS A 513 -5.88 -21.34 4.45
CA LYS A 513 -6.64 -20.48 5.36
C LYS A 513 -8.15 -20.56 5.08
N LEU A 514 -8.54 -20.42 3.81
CA LEU A 514 -9.93 -20.57 3.36
C LEU A 514 -10.49 -21.98 3.60
N ILE A 515 -9.69 -23.03 3.37
CA ILE A 515 -10.08 -24.42 3.69
C ILE A 515 -10.42 -24.53 5.17
N ASN A 516 -9.53 -24.06 6.05
CA ASN A 516 -9.73 -24.15 7.49
C ASN A 516 -10.99 -23.41 7.94
N ILE A 517 -11.27 -22.23 7.38
CA ILE A 517 -12.48 -21.46 7.68
C ILE A 517 -13.73 -22.21 7.20
N LEU A 518 -13.73 -22.72 5.97
CA LEU A 518 -14.88 -23.45 5.43
C LEU A 518 -15.16 -24.75 6.19
N PHE A 519 -14.12 -25.44 6.68
CA PHE A 519 -14.27 -26.57 7.60
C PHE A 519 -14.82 -26.16 8.96
N ALA A 520 -14.31 -25.06 9.54
CA ALA A 520 -14.77 -24.55 10.83
C ALA A 520 -16.24 -24.08 10.79
N MET A 521 -16.74 -23.69 9.60
CA MET A 521 -18.16 -23.36 9.38
C MET A 521 -19.02 -24.58 9.01
N GLU A 522 -18.45 -25.79 9.00
CA GLU A 522 -19.13 -27.03 8.55
C GLU A 522 -19.62 -26.99 7.10
N LEU A 523 -19.07 -26.07 6.28
CA LEU A 523 -19.47 -25.83 4.89
C LEU A 523 -18.69 -26.69 3.88
N LEU A 524 -17.76 -27.52 4.34
CA LEU A 524 -16.91 -28.37 3.50
C LEU A 524 -16.82 -29.80 4.06
N GLU A 525 -17.46 -30.75 3.38
CA GLU A 525 -17.41 -32.18 3.68
C GLU A 525 -16.54 -32.84 2.61
N VAL A 526 -15.30 -33.23 2.96
CA VAL A 526 -14.42 -33.95 2.04
C VAL A 526 -14.78 -35.44 2.10
N THR A 527 -15.67 -35.87 1.21
CA THR A 527 -15.81 -37.30 0.91
C THR A 527 -14.55 -37.73 0.16
N THR A 528 -13.75 -38.61 0.77
CA THR A 528 -12.58 -39.22 0.12
C THR A 528 -13.05 -40.22 -0.94
N GLY A 529 -13.49 -39.71 -2.08
CA GLY A 529 -13.62 -40.48 -3.32
C GLY A 529 -12.26 -40.54 -4.00
N ASN A 530 -11.68 -41.75 -4.06
CA ASN A 530 -10.45 -42.12 -4.75
C ASN A 530 -9.93 -41.10 -5.79
N ARG A 531 -8.98 -40.24 -5.38
CA ARG A 531 -7.71 -39.91 -6.07
C ARG A 531 -6.93 -38.85 -5.28
N GLY A 532 -5.81 -39.29 -4.71
CA GLY A 532 -4.68 -38.57 -4.10
C GLY A 532 -4.75 -37.05 -3.90
N PHE A 533 -5.13 -36.62 -2.70
CA PHE A 533 -4.55 -35.46 -2.01
C PHE A 533 -4.20 -35.90 -0.57
N GLN A 534 -2.94 -35.75 -0.15
CA GLN A 534 -2.49 -36.14 1.19
C GLN A 534 -3.03 -35.17 2.24
N ARG A 535 -3.62 -35.72 3.33
CA ARG A 535 -4.16 -34.97 4.47
C ARG A 535 -3.06 -34.19 5.22
N PRO A 536 -3.32 -32.95 5.69
CA PRO A 536 -2.59 -32.38 6.82
C PRO A 536 -2.94 -33.18 8.09
N LYS A 537 -1.95 -33.57 8.89
CA LYS A 537 -2.17 -34.28 10.17
C LYS A 537 -2.48 -33.26 11.30
N PHE A 538 -3.64 -33.37 11.94
CA PHE A 538 -3.99 -32.65 13.20
C PHE A 538 -4.97 -33.49 14.08
N PRO A 539 -5.02 -33.23 15.41
CA PRO A 539 -5.44 -34.22 16.41
C PRO A 539 -6.95 -34.53 16.43
N GLN A 540 -7.28 -35.76 16.81
CA GLN A 540 -8.63 -36.30 16.91
C GLN A 540 -9.40 -35.66 18.07
N TYR A 541 -10.54 -35.02 17.77
CA TYR A 541 -11.58 -34.74 18.76
C TYR A 541 -12.75 -35.72 18.56
N PRO A 542 -13.40 -36.18 19.64
CA PRO A 542 -14.46 -37.19 19.56
C PRO A 542 -15.73 -36.64 18.92
N GLN A 543 -16.26 -37.39 17.95
CA GLN A 543 -17.54 -37.15 17.30
C GLN A 543 -18.69 -37.34 18.30
N ASN A 544 -19.62 -36.39 18.38
CA ASN A 544 -21.02 -36.69 18.69
C ASN A 544 -21.96 -35.62 18.12
N SER A 545 -22.92 -36.10 17.31
CA SER A 545 -24.19 -35.50 16.85
C SER A 545 -24.21 -34.02 16.42
N LEU A 546 -24.07 -33.78 15.11
CA LEU A 546 -24.36 -32.50 14.44
C LEU A 546 -25.21 -32.71 13.16
N PRO A 547 -25.97 -31.70 12.70
CA PRO A 547 -26.84 -31.78 11.52
C PRO A 547 -26.03 -32.04 10.24
N LYS A 548 -26.53 -32.91 9.36
CA LYS A 548 -25.87 -33.21 8.08
C LYS A 548 -26.18 -32.12 7.05
N TYR A 549 -25.20 -31.30 6.70
CA TYR A 549 -25.31 -30.39 5.54
C TYR A 549 -25.00 -31.15 4.24
N LYS A 550 -25.92 -31.14 3.27
CA LYS A 550 -25.66 -31.65 1.92
C LYS A 550 -24.95 -30.57 1.09
N ILE A 551 -23.69 -30.82 0.74
CA ILE A 551 -22.93 -29.97 -0.18
C ILE A 551 -23.06 -30.52 -1.59
N ALA A 552 -23.67 -29.75 -2.50
CA ALA A 552 -23.64 -30.05 -3.92
C ALA A 552 -22.45 -29.30 -4.56
N CYS A 553 -21.37 -30.04 -4.83
CA CYS A 553 -20.24 -29.52 -5.59
C CYS A 553 -20.54 -29.70 -7.09
N ASN A 554 -21.11 -28.69 -7.73
CA ASN A 554 -21.38 -28.74 -9.16
C ASN A 554 -20.17 -28.19 -9.93
N ARG A 555 -19.53 -29.04 -10.75
CA ARG A 555 -18.70 -28.57 -11.87
C ARG A 555 -19.64 -27.97 -12.90
N THR A 556 -19.76 -26.65 -12.93
CA THR A 556 -20.48 -25.96 -14.01
C THR A 556 -19.47 -25.61 -15.09
N ILE A 557 -19.43 -26.40 -16.16
CA ILE A 557 -18.72 -26.04 -17.39
C ILE A 557 -19.59 -24.99 -18.07
N ASN A 558 -19.15 -23.73 -18.06
CA ASN A 558 -19.81 -22.69 -18.87
C ASN A 558 -19.13 -22.64 -20.25
N LYS A 559 -19.84 -22.19 -21.29
CA LYS A 559 -19.46 -22.24 -22.71
C LYS A 559 -18.14 -21.50 -23.10
N ASN A 560 -17.35 -21.04 -22.13
CA ASN A 560 -16.09 -20.33 -22.31
C ASN A 560 -14.88 -21.07 -21.70
N ASP A 561 -14.91 -22.41 -21.60
CA ASP A 561 -13.78 -23.29 -21.19
C ASP A 561 -13.16 -23.08 -19.79
N ASP A 562 -13.73 -22.22 -18.94
CA ASP A 562 -13.28 -22.08 -17.56
C ASP A 562 -13.91 -23.16 -16.63
N CYS A 563 -13.06 -23.94 -15.95
CA CYS A 563 -13.47 -24.86 -14.88
C CYS A 563 -13.64 -24.11 -13.55
N TYR A 564 -14.89 -23.93 -13.08
CA TYR A 564 -15.18 -23.35 -11.77
C TYR A 564 -15.59 -24.42 -10.75
N LEU A 565 -15.15 -24.26 -9.49
CA LEU A 565 -15.74 -24.97 -8.35
C LEU A 565 -16.83 -24.07 -7.75
N GLY A 566 -18.10 -24.41 -7.99
CA GLY A 566 -19.24 -23.75 -7.36
C GLY A 566 -19.71 -24.55 -6.15
N LEU A 567 -19.66 -23.95 -4.95
CA LEU A 567 -20.29 -24.51 -3.76
C LEU A 567 -21.69 -23.90 -3.63
N LYS A 568 -22.72 -24.74 -3.68
CA LYS A 568 -24.10 -24.36 -3.38
C LYS A 568 -24.53 -25.19 -2.17
N ILE A 569 -24.81 -24.53 -1.06
CA ILE A 569 -25.12 -25.17 0.23
C ILE A 569 -26.60 -24.98 0.49
N HIS A 570 -27.36 -26.05 0.68
CA HIS A 570 -28.77 -25.99 1.06
C HIS A 570 -28.90 -26.27 2.56
N SER A 571 -29.60 -25.40 3.30
CA SER A 571 -30.12 -25.77 4.62
C SER A 571 -31.41 -26.57 4.42
N GLU A 572 -31.43 -27.85 4.77
CA GLU A 572 -32.70 -28.51 5.10
C GLU A 572 -33.10 -27.99 6.49
N ILE A 573 -34.11 -27.11 6.52
CA ILE A 573 -34.79 -26.77 7.77
C ILE A 573 -35.71 -27.95 8.08
N HIS A 574 -35.48 -28.61 9.21
CA HIS A 574 -36.52 -29.36 9.90
C HIS A 574 -36.70 -28.79 11.31
#